data_AF-A0A850SLF7-F1
#
_entry.id   AF-A0A850SLF7-F1
#
_cell.length_a   1.000
_cell.length_b   1.000
_cell.length_c   1.000
_cell.angle_alpha   90.00
_cell.angle_beta   90.00
_cell.angle_gamma   90.00
#
_symmetry.space_group_name_H-M   'P 1'
#
loop_
_entity.id
_entity.type
_entity.pdbx_description
1 polymer ?
#
loop_
_entity_poly.entity_id
_entity_poly.type
_entity_poly.pdbx_seq_one_letter_code
_entity_poly.pdbx_strand_id
1 'polypeptide(L)'
;MTGFFPAVIQEHSGRKRRSPARFVIPAGPNRYFFNETPNSTENLPHSMFSYDIDANVVQPYTVAITMLQIAAYMGFREIVLIGCDTNYAVPRTVKRLKEKQGPGVALVSRRDDDPNHFDPRYFGRNRKWHDPQPEKMIAHYAYAKQALDVIGVVVYNATVGGKLEVFPRREFGELVK
;
A
#
# COMPACT_ATOMS: atom_id res chain seq x y z
N MET A 1 18.00 14.19 3.26
CA MET A 1 16.92 13.31 2.75
C MET A 1 15.76 13.39 3.74
N THR A 2 14.55 13.64 3.24
CA THR A 2 13.32 13.66 4.05
C THR A 2 12.75 12.26 4.15
N GLY A 3 12.37 11.84 5.36
CA GLY A 3 11.77 10.52 5.62
C GLY A 3 10.49 10.65 6.44
N PHE A 4 9.48 9.88 6.04
CA PHE A 4 8.20 9.76 6.73
C PHE A 4 8.10 8.37 7.33
N PHE A 5 7.76 8.30 8.62
CA PHE A 5 7.69 7.06 9.38
C PHE A 5 6.34 6.97 10.09
N PRO A 6 5.77 5.78 10.28
CA PRO A 6 4.63 5.64 11.18
C PRO A 6 5.07 6.02 12.60
N ALA A 7 4.22 6.69 13.36
CA ALA A 7 4.51 7.09 14.74
C ALA A 7 4.61 5.89 15.69
N VAL A 8 4.01 4.77 15.31
CA VAL A 8 3.97 3.51 16.08
C VAL A 8 4.41 2.36 15.17
N ILE A 9 5.32 1.53 15.67
CA ILE A 9 5.69 0.26 15.03
C ILE A 9 5.04 -0.89 15.78
N GLN A 10 4.80 -2.00 15.07
CA GLN A 10 4.26 -3.22 15.65
C GLN A 10 5.18 -4.41 15.34
N GLU A 11 5.45 -5.21 16.36
CA GLU A 11 6.14 -6.49 16.18
C GLU A 11 5.23 -7.47 15.42
N HIS A 12 5.75 -8.09 14.35
CA HIS A 12 5.04 -9.15 13.64
C HIS A 12 5.29 -10.56 14.22
N SER A 13 6.10 -10.66 15.29
CA SER A 13 6.36 -11.89 16.05
C SER A 13 5.59 -11.94 17.37
N GLY A 14 5.07 -13.10 17.74
CA GLY A 14 4.60 -13.38 19.11
C GLY A 14 3.45 -12.47 19.57
N ARG A 15 3.74 -11.57 20.53
CA ARG A 15 2.75 -10.79 21.30
C ARG A 15 2.22 -9.53 20.59
N LYS A 16 2.68 -9.22 19.38
CA LYS A 16 2.26 -8.03 18.59
C LYS A 16 2.35 -6.71 19.37
N ARG A 17 3.44 -6.52 20.12
CA ARG A 17 3.63 -5.30 20.90
C ARG A 17 3.72 -4.09 19.98
N ARG A 18 3.10 -2.99 20.41
CA ARG A 18 3.17 -1.70 19.75
C ARG A 18 4.05 -0.77 20.58
N SER A 19 4.97 -0.08 19.94
CA SER A 19 5.85 0.89 20.58
C SER A 19 6.02 2.13 19.71
N PRO A 20 6.29 3.30 20.31
CA PRO A 20 6.66 4.49 19.55
C PRO A 20 7.85 4.21 18.63
N ALA A 21 7.69 4.51 17.33
CA ALA A 21 8.74 4.29 16.34
C ALA A 21 10.03 5.07 16.68
N ARG A 22 9.87 6.20 17.36
CA ARG A 22 10.98 7.06 17.81
C ARG A 22 12.01 6.38 18.71
N PHE A 23 11.66 5.24 19.33
CA PHE A 23 12.59 4.45 20.14
C PHE A 23 13.59 3.65 19.29
N VAL A 24 13.24 3.34 18.05
CA VAL A 24 14.11 2.62 17.09
C VAL A 24 14.70 3.58 16.06
N ILE A 25 13.92 4.58 15.64
CA ILE A 25 14.33 5.63 14.70
C ILE A 25 14.27 6.96 15.45
N PRO A 26 15.36 7.42 16.08
CA PRO A 26 15.35 8.65 16.87
C PRO A 26 14.88 9.85 16.05
N ALA A 27 14.18 10.77 16.72
CA ALA A 27 13.81 12.05 16.10
C ALA A 27 15.06 12.80 15.62
N GLY A 28 14.90 13.58 14.56
CA GLY A 28 15.99 14.37 13.99
C GLY A 28 15.51 15.21 12.81
N PRO A 29 16.38 16.06 12.27
CA PRO A 29 16.05 16.88 11.10
C PRO A 29 15.54 16.01 9.94
N ASN A 30 14.48 16.46 9.28
CA ASN A 30 13.86 15.79 8.13
C ASN A 30 13.30 14.37 8.42
N ARG A 31 13.02 14.03 9.68
CA ARG A 31 12.33 12.78 10.08
C ARG A 31 10.96 13.11 10.64
N TYR A 32 9.93 12.80 9.88
CA TYR A 32 8.55 13.08 10.22
C TYR A 32 7.84 11.79 10.60
N PHE A 33 6.97 11.88 11.61
CA PHE A 33 6.23 10.73 12.13
C PHE A 33 4.73 11.00 11.99
N PHE A 34 4.01 10.14 11.26
CA PHE A 34 2.56 10.28 11.06
C PHE A 34 1.78 9.25 11.88
N ASN A 35 0.61 9.64 12.36
CA ASN A 35 -0.36 8.70 12.93
C ASN A 35 -1.18 8.05 11.82
N GLU A 36 -1.77 6.89 12.12
CA GLU A 36 -2.65 6.20 11.18
C GLU A 36 -4.07 6.07 11.75
N THR A 37 -5.07 6.23 10.89
CA THR A 37 -6.48 6.00 11.20
C THR A 37 -7.06 4.90 10.31
N PRO A 38 -7.93 4.01 10.82
CA PRO A 38 -8.60 3.03 9.99
C PRO A 38 -9.39 3.69 8.86
N ASN A 39 -9.35 3.08 7.67
CA ASN A 39 -10.23 3.50 6.59
C ASN A 39 -11.70 3.14 6.89
N SER A 40 -12.62 3.89 6.27
CA SER A 40 -14.07 3.66 6.38
C SER A 40 -14.76 3.93 5.06
N THR A 41 -15.90 3.30 4.83
CA THR A 41 -16.78 3.62 3.69
C THR A 41 -17.77 4.74 4.01
N GLU A 42 -17.75 5.28 5.22
CA GLU A 42 -18.54 6.44 5.62
C GLU A 42 -17.76 7.71 5.25
N ASN A 43 -18.39 8.71 4.62
CA ASN A 43 -17.75 9.98 4.21
C ASN A 43 -16.63 9.85 3.15
N LEU A 44 -16.90 9.10 2.09
CA LEU A 44 -15.99 8.96 0.94
C LEU A 44 -15.89 10.29 0.15
N PRO A 45 -14.73 10.60 -0.46
CA PRO A 45 -13.49 9.81 -0.44
C PRO A 45 -12.59 10.11 0.77
N HIS A 46 -12.93 11.09 1.62
CA HIS A 46 -12.06 11.60 2.70
C HIS A 46 -11.74 10.58 3.79
N SER A 47 -12.62 9.60 4.02
CA SER A 47 -12.36 8.47 4.92
C SER A 47 -11.49 7.36 4.33
N MET A 48 -11.10 7.49 3.06
CA MET A 48 -10.18 6.62 2.34
C MET A 48 -8.89 7.38 1.93
N PHE A 49 -8.80 8.69 2.13
CA PHE A 49 -7.63 9.46 1.71
C PHE A 49 -7.45 10.72 2.56
N SER A 50 -6.26 10.91 3.12
CA SER A 50 -5.88 12.15 3.80
C SER A 50 -5.05 13.06 2.89
N TYR A 51 -5.39 14.34 2.87
CA TYR A 51 -4.54 15.40 2.32
C TYR A 51 -3.56 15.97 3.34
N ASP A 52 -3.78 15.68 4.63
CA ASP A 52 -3.01 16.21 5.74
C ASP A 52 -2.47 15.06 6.60
N ILE A 53 -1.21 14.70 6.34
CA ILE A 53 -0.55 13.60 7.05
C ILE A 53 -0.06 14.00 8.45
N ASP A 54 -0.04 15.30 8.78
CA ASP A 54 0.22 15.75 10.16
C ASP A 54 -0.95 15.36 11.07
N ALA A 55 -2.17 15.42 10.54
CA ALA A 55 -3.34 14.88 11.23
C ALA A 55 -3.30 13.35 11.28
N ASN A 56 -3.33 12.70 10.11
CA ASN A 56 -3.25 11.25 9.98
C ASN A 56 -3.03 10.80 8.54
N VAL A 57 -2.46 9.62 8.39
CA VAL A 57 -2.56 8.80 7.17
C VAL A 57 -3.73 7.84 7.32
N VAL A 58 -4.60 7.76 6.31
CA VAL A 58 -5.65 6.75 6.28
C VAL A 58 -5.04 5.40 5.90
N GLN A 59 -5.35 4.36 6.69
CA GLN A 59 -4.76 3.02 6.53
C GLN A 59 -5.03 2.45 5.13
N PRO A 60 -3.98 2.03 4.40
CA PRO A 60 -4.12 1.66 3.01
C PRO A 60 -4.47 0.18 2.79
N TYR A 61 -4.98 -0.14 1.60
CA TYR A 61 -4.99 -1.53 1.10
C TYR A 61 -3.68 -1.90 0.36
N THR A 62 -2.86 -0.90 0.01
CA THR A 62 -1.52 -1.06 -0.56
C THR A 62 -0.66 0.15 -0.19
N VAL A 63 0.63 -0.04 0.11
CA VAL A 63 1.55 1.04 0.54
C VAL A 63 1.61 2.21 -0.46
N ALA A 64 1.33 1.97 -1.74
CA ALA A 64 1.23 3.01 -2.75
C ALA A 64 0.18 4.09 -2.42
N ILE A 65 -0.92 3.75 -1.73
CA ILE A 65 -1.91 4.75 -1.27
C ILE A 65 -1.33 5.66 -0.18
N THR A 66 -0.51 5.12 0.74
CA THR A 66 0.22 5.95 1.71
C THR A 66 1.16 6.91 1.00
N MET A 67 1.87 6.44 -0.03
CA MET A 67 2.75 7.29 -0.83
C MET A 67 1.97 8.40 -1.57
N LEU A 68 0.78 8.11 -2.09
CA LEU A 68 -0.08 9.13 -2.72
C LEU A 68 -0.54 10.20 -1.72
N GLN A 69 -0.93 9.82 -0.50
CA GLN A 69 -1.31 10.77 0.56
C GLN A 69 -0.14 11.69 0.93
N ILE A 70 1.06 11.12 1.09
CA ILE A 70 2.28 11.88 1.37
C ILE A 70 2.62 12.82 0.20
N ALA A 71 2.54 12.34 -1.05
CA ALA A 71 2.83 13.16 -2.22
C ALA A 71 1.85 14.33 -2.37
N ALA A 72 0.56 14.10 -2.12
CA ALA A 72 -0.46 15.14 -2.12
C ALA A 72 -0.18 16.20 -1.04
N TYR A 73 0.14 15.77 0.18
CA TYR A 73 0.51 16.65 1.29
C TYR A 73 1.76 17.50 0.96
N MET A 74 2.75 16.91 0.28
CA MET A 74 3.95 17.62 -0.17
C MET A 74 3.68 18.61 -1.33
N GLY A 75 2.47 18.63 -1.88
CA GLY A 75 2.05 19.58 -2.92
C GLY A 75 2.34 19.16 -4.36
N PHE A 76 2.69 17.88 -4.60
CA PHE A 76 2.86 17.37 -5.96
C PHE A 76 1.52 17.39 -6.73
N ARG A 77 1.55 17.85 -7.98
CA ARG A 77 0.36 17.99 -8.84
C ARG A 77 0.28 16.97 -9.97
N GLU A 78 1.42 16.38 -10.33
CA GLU A 78 1.51 15.28 -11.26
C GLU A 78 2.30 14.16 -10.59
N ILE A 79 1.71 12.96 -10.54
CA ILE A 79 2.31 11.79 -9.90
C ILE A 79 2.34 10.64 -10.92
N VAL A 80 3.48 9.99 -11.06
CA VAL A 80 3.66 8.84 -11.96
C VAL A 80 3.92 7.60 -11.14
N LEU A 81 3.04 6.60 -11.27
CA LEU A 81 3.19 5.29 -10.65
C LEU A 81 3.90 4.32 -11.60
N ILE A 82 4.93 3.65 -11.12
CA ILE A 82 5.64 2.60 -11.85
C ILE A 82 5.86 1.39 -10.92
N GLY A 83 5.78 0.17 -11.46
CA GLY A 83 5.87 -1.06 -10.67
C GLY A 83 4.64 -1.33 -9.80
N CYS A 84 3.46 -0.83 -10.21
CA CYS A 84 2.19 -0.98 -9.51
C CYS A 84 1.26 -1.97 -10.22
N ASP A 85 1.66 -3.24 -10.35
CA ASP A 85 0.96 -4.22 -11.18
C ASP A 85 -0.47 -4.53 -10.73
N THR A 86 -0.71 -4.61 -9.41
CA THR A 86 -2.00 -5.00 -8.82
C THR A 86 -2.56 -6.30 -9.42
N ASN A 87 -1.67 -7.24 -9.76
CA ASN A 87 -2.01 -8.50 -10.39
C ASN A 87 -1.29 -9.65 -9.67
N TYR A 88 -2.05 -10.60 -9.14
CA TYR A 88 -1.53 -11.72 -8.36
C TYR A 88 -2.15 -13.04 -8.82
N ALA A 89 -1.33 -14.08 -8.92
CA ALA A 89 -1.74 -15.45 -9.09
C ALA A 89 -1.71 -16.19 -7.74
N VAL A 90 -2.83 -16.82 -7.39
CA VAL A 90 -2.91 -17.74 -6.25
C VAL A 90 -2.97 -19.17 -6.79
N PRO A 91 -1.90 -19.97 -6.70
CA PRO A 91 -1.92 -21.36 -7.16
C PRO A 91 -3.02 -22.19 -6.48
N ARG A 92 -3.66 -23.11 -7.21
CA ARG A 92 -4.77 -23.95 -6.68
C ARG A 92 -4.39 -24.80 -5.46
N THR A 93 -3.11 -25.09 -5.34
CA THR A 93 -2.46 -25.87 -4.28
C THR A 93 -2.27 -25.08 -2.98
N VAL A 94 -2.34 -23.74 -3.04
CA VAL A 94 -2.30 -22.87 -1.86
C VAL A 94 -3.61 -23.00 -1.08
N LYS A 95 -3.49 -23.31 0.21
CA LYS A 95 -4.66 -23.42 1.09
C LYS A 95 -4.95 -22.10 1.79
N ARG A 96 -6.21 -21.65 1.69
CA ARG A 96 -6.78 -20.60 2.53
C ARG A 96 -7.01 -21.13 3.94
N LEU A 97 -6.30 -20.58 4.92
CA LEU A 97 -6.56 -20.81 6.33
C LEU A 97 -7.60 -19.79 6.80
N LYS A 98 -8.61 -20.25 7.55
CA LYS A 98 -9.41 -19.34 8.39
C LYS A 98 -8.47 -18.81 9.47
N GLU A 99 -8.14 -17.51 9.46
CA GLU A 99 -7.49 -16.92 10.61
C GLU A 99 -8.42 -17.05 11.83
N LYS A 100 -7.86 -17.50 12.95
CA LYS A 100 -8.61 -17.60 14.22
C LYS A 100 -8.77 -16.25 14.92
N GLN A 101 -8.06 -15.20 14.48
CA GLN A 101 -8.14 -13.80 14.97
C GLN A 101 -7.16 -12.91 14.17
N GLY A 102 -7.67 -12.05 13.29
CA GLY A 102 -6.88 -11.05 12.55
C GLY A 102 -7.50 -10.64 11.21
N PRO A 103 -7.16 -9.45 10.67
CA PRO A 103 -7.61 -9.03 9.34
C PRO A 103 -6.73 -9.70 8.26
N GLY A 104 -7.29 -10.72 7.60
CA GLY A 104 -6.70 -11.31 6.40
C GLY A 104 -6.95 -12.81 6.28
N VAL A 105 -7.06 -13.31 5.06
CA VAL A 105 -7.02 -14.76 4.81
C VAL A 105 -5.56 -15.17 4.72
N ALA A 106 -5.08 -15.94 5.70
CA ALA A 106 -3.73 -16.49 5.66
C ALA A 106 -3.64 -17.62 4.63
N LEU A 107 -2.68 -17.53 3.72
CA LEU A 107 -2.39 -18.51 2.68
C LEU A 107 -1.15 -19.31 3.06
N VAL A 108 -1.12 -20.60 2.73
CA VAL A 108 0.07 -21.45 2.92
C VAL A 108 0.44 -22.11 1.60
N SER A 109 1.63 -21.78 1.09
CA SER A 109 2.24 -22.57 0.03
C SER A 109 2.78 -23.87 0.63
N ARG A 110 2.33 -25.02 0.13
CA ARG A 110 2.75 -26.34 0.64
C ARG A 110 3.84 -26.96 -0.20
N ARG A 111 3.79 -26.74 -1.51
CA ARG A 111 4.69 -27.36 -2.49
C ARG A 111 5.10 -26.40 -3.62
N ASP A 112 4.62 -25.17 -3.58
CA ASP A 112 4.61 -24.28 -4.73
C ASP A 112 5.66 -23.20 -4.59
N ASP A 113 6.33 -22.90 -5.68
CA ASP A 113 7.10 -21.68 -5.83
C ASP A 113 6.14 -20.49 -5.97
N ASP A 114 6.62 -19.31 -5.58
CA ASP A 114 5.88 -18.06 -5.67
C ASP A 114 5.94 -17.49 -7.08
N PRO A 115 4.84 -17.45 -7.84
CA PRO A 115 4.84 -16.94 -9.20
C PRO A 115 4.79 -15.40 -9.26
N ASN A 116 4.63 -14.72 -8.11
CA ASN A 116 4.35 -13.29 -8.07
C ASN A 116 5.56 -12.42 -7.75
N HIS A 117 6.64 -13.03 -7.26
CA HIS A 117 7.83 -12.31 -6.80
C HIS A 117 9.06 -12.77 -7.57
N PHE A 118 10.08 -11.90 -7.60
CA PHE A 118 11.33 -12.16 -8.31
C PHE A 118 12.05 -13.42 -7.83
N ASP A 119 12.12 -13.64 -6.51
CA ASP A 119 12.61 -14.89 -5.94
C ASP A 119 11.43 -15.85 -5.73
N PRO A 120 11.38 -17.00 -6.42
CA PRO A 120 10.31 -17.99 -6.25
C PRO A 120 10.19 -18.53 -4.82
N ARG A 121 11.21 -18.34 -3.98
CA ARG A 121 11.22 -18.79 -2.59
C ARG A 121 10.60 -17.77 -1.62
N TYR A 122 10.28 -16.55 -2.06
CA TYR A 122 9.81 -15.46 -1.19
C TYR A 122 8.54 -15.85 -0.40
N PHE A 123 7.48 -16.25 -1.11
CA PHE A 123 6.33 -16.99 -0.55
C PHE A 123 6.21 -18.42 -1.06
N GLY A 124 7.35 -19.02 -1.42
CA GLY A 124 7.43 -20.39 -1.90
C GLY A 124 7.13 -21.44 -0.82
N ARG A 125 7.57 -22.66 -1.05
CA ARG A 125 7.25 -23.84 -0.23
C ARG A 125 7.34 -23.61 1.29
N ASN A 126 6.29 -24.02 2.00
CA ASN A 126 6.13 -23.95 3.46
C ASN A 126 6.06 -22.52 4.06
N ARG A 127 5.86 -21.49 3.22
CA ARG A 127 5.70 -20.11 3.68
C ARG A 127 4.22 -19.76 3.87
N LYS A 128 3.98 -18.87 4.85
CA LYS A 128 2.68 -18.22 5.06
C LYS A 128 2.71 -16.84 4.45
N TRP A 129 1.62 -16.43 3.84
CA TRP A 129 1.46 -15.10 3.26
C TRP A 129 0.02 -14.62 3.41
N HIS A 130 -0.17 -13.30 3.30
CA HIS A 130 -1.49 -12.69 3.38
C HIS A 130 -2.12 -12.62 2.00
N ASP A 131 -3.42 -12.89 1.92
CA ASP A 131 -4.19 -12.68 0.69
C ASP A 131 -4.09 -11.20 0.25
N PRO A 132 -3.56 -10.92 -0.96
CA PRO A 132 -3.31 -9.57 -1.44
C PRO A 132 -4.59 -8.76 -1.70
N GLN A 133 -5.76 -9.38 -1.82
CA GLN A 133 -7.05 -8.67 -2.00
C GLN A 133 -7.01 -7.56 -3.08
N PRO A 134 -6.60 -7.89 -4.34
CA PRO A 134 -6.41 -6.89 -5.40
C PRO A 134 -7.66 -6.09 -5.73
N GLU A 135 -8.85 -6.67 -5.57
CA GLU A 135 -10.12 -5.96 -5.80
C GLU A 135 -10.31 -4.80 -4.81
N LYS A 136 -9.88 -4.99 -3.55
CA LYS A 136 -9.91 -3.92 -2.54
C LYS A 136 -8.83 -2.88 -2.79
N MET A 137 -7.66 -3.29 -3.29
CA MET A 137 -6.61 -2.37 -3.72
C MET A 137 -7.11 -1.46 -4.84
N ILE A 138 -7.74 -2.02 -5.89
CA ILE A 138 -8.31 -1.26 -7.01
C ILE A 138 -9.42 -0.32 -6.53
N ALA A 139 -10.32 -0.78 -5.66
CA ALA A 139 -11.35 0.08 -5.07
C ALA A 139 -10.73 1.26 -4.29
N HIS A 140 -9.68 1.01 -3.51
CA HIS A 140 -8.98 2.06 -2.77
C HIS A 140 -8.28 3.06 -3.72
N TYR A 141 -7.64 2.59 -4.78
CA TYR A 141 -7.09 3.48 -5.81
C TYR A 141 -8.16 4.37 -6.42
N ALA A 142 -9.38 3.86 -6.64
CA ALA A 142 -10.48 4.66 -7.17
C ALA A 142 -10.89 5.80 -6.21
N TYR A 143 -10.95 5.53 -4.90
CA TYR A 143 -11.20 6.59 -3.90
C TYR A 143 -10.05 7.58 -3.81
N ALA A 144 -8.79 7.11 -3.87
CA ALA A 144 -7.64 8.00 -3.91
C ALA A 144 -7.66 8.89 -5.16
N LYS A 145 -8.03 8.36 -6.33
CA LYS A 145 -8.22 9.16 -7.53
C LYS A 145 -9.28 10.24 -7.32
N GLN A 146 -10.46 9.89 -6.79
CA GLN A 146 -11.52 10.87 -6.51
C GLN A 146 -11.04 11.99 -5.59
N ALA A 147 -10.31 11.64 -4.53
CA ALA A 147 -9.73 12.63 -3.61
C ALA A 147 -8.72 13.55 -4.32
N LEU A 148 -7.80 12.97 -5.10
CA LEU A 148 -6.79 13.73 -5.83
C LEU A 148 -7.39 14.62 -6.92
N ASP A 149 -8.44 14.17 -7.61
CA ASP A 149 -9.16 14.96 -8.61
C ASP A 149 -9.77 16.23 -7.99
N VAL A 150 -10.30 16.16 -6.75
CA VAL A 150 -10.88 17.33 -6.02
C VAL A 150 -9.86 18.44 -5.85
N ILE A 151 -8.60 18.09 -5.62
CA ILE A 151 -7.49 19.05 -5.44
C ILE A 151 -6.70 19.27 -6.73
N GLY A 152 -7.15 18.74 -7.87
CA GLY A 152 -6.50 18.92 -9.17
C GLY A 152 -5.13 18.26 -9.28
N VAL A 153 -4.92 17.12 -8.60
CA VAL A 153 -3.71 16.30 -8.75
C VAL A 153 -3.98 15.19 -9.75
N VAL A 154 -3.12 15.07 -10.76
CA VAL A 154 -3.20 14.05 -11.80
C VAL A 154 -2.25 12.91 -11.48
N VAL A 155 -2.73 11.68 -11.64
CA VAL A 155 -1.92 10.47 -11.47
C VAL A 155 -1.89 9.69 -12.78
N TYR A 156 -0.71 9.26 -13.20
CA TYR A 156 -0.49 8.39 -14.35
C TYR A 156 0.03 7.03 -13.92
N ASN A 157 -0.36 5.98 -14.64
CA ASN A 157 0.24 4.65 -14.52
C ASN A 157 1.25 4.43 -15.66
N ALA A 158 2.53 4.32 -15.32
CA ALA A 158 3.63 4.01 -16.23
C ALA A 158 4.21 2.59 -16.03
N THR A 159 3.54 1.74 -15.26
CA THR A 159 3.89 0.33 -15.11
C THR A 159 3.70 -0.38 -16.45
N VAL A 160 4.67 -1.19 -16.89
CA VAL A 160 4.48 -2.02 -18.09
C VAL A 160 3.57 -3.20 -17.75
N GLY A 161 2.39 -3.28 -18.36
CA GLY A 161 1.40 -4.32 -18.06
C GLY A 161 0.65 -4.08 -16.74
N GLY A 162 0.37 -5.15 -15.99
CA GLY A 162 -0.44 -5.12 -14.77
C GLY A 162 -1.95 -4.99 -15.02
N LYS A 163 -2.70 -4.67 -13.96
CA LYS A 163 -4.16 -4.51 -13.94
C LYS A 163 -4.62 -3.20 -13.30
N LEU A 164 -3.69 -2.29 -12.96
CA LEU A 164 -4.02 -0.98 -12.41
C LEU A 164 -4.51 -0.04 -13.53
N GLU A 165 -5.80 -0.07 -13.82
CA GLU A 165 -6.43 0.78 -14.86
C GLU A 165 -7.23 1.95 -14.30
N VAL A 166 -7.16 2.18 -12.97
CA VAL A 166 -7.82 3.34 -12.34
C VAL A 166 -7.24 4.66 -12.84
N PHE A 167 -5.93 4.68 -13.11
CA PHE A 167 -5.21 5.86 -13.58
C PHE A 167 -4.89 5.72 -15.07
N PRO A 168 -4.95 6.82 -15.85
CA PRO A 168 -4.60 6.80 -17.27
C PRO A 168 -3.16 6.28 -17.46
N ARG A 169 -3.01 5.36 -18.42
CA ARG A 169 -1.73 4.75 -18.74
C ARG A 169 -0.89 5.66 -19.64
N ARG A 170 0.39 5.79 -19.34
CA ARG A 170 1.36 6.52 -20.17
C ARG A 170 2.69 5.78 -20.20
N GLU A 171 3.35 5.77 -21.35
CA GLU A 171 4.67 5.16 -21.48
C GLU A 171 5.70 5.95 -20.65
N PHE A 172 6.50 5.25 -19.84
CA PHE A 172 7.46 5.92 -18.95
C PHE A 172 8.44 6.82 -19.72
N GLY A 173 8.90 6.37 -20.90
CA GLY A 173 9.80 7.14 -21.76
C GLY A 173 9.22 8.44 -22.31
N GLU A 174 7.90 8.63 -22.28
CA GLU A 174 7.26 9.90 -22.67
C GLU A 174 7.22 10.91 -21.51
N LEU A 175 7.42 10.45 -20.27
CA LEU A 175 7.29 11.23 -19.03
C LEU A 175 8.63 11.76 -18.52
N VAL A 176 9.72 11.05 -18.80
CA VAL A 176 11.09 11.47 -18.50
C VAL A 176 11.75 11.93 -19.79
N LYS A 177 11.81 13.26 -19.99
CA LYS A 177 12.63 13.91 -21.01
C LYS A 177 13.79 14.65 -20.37
#